data_AF-A0A972BX86-F1
#
_entry.id   AF-A0A972BX86-F1
#
_cell.length_a   1.000
_cell.length_b   1.000
_cell.length_c   1.000
_cell.angle_alpha   90.00
_cell.angle_beta   90.00
_cell.angle_gamma   90.00
#
_symmetry.space_group_name_H-M   'P 1'
#
loop_
_entity.id
_entity.type
_entity.pdbx_description
1 polymer ?
#
loop_
_entity_poly.entity_id
_entity_poly.type
_entity_poly.pdbx_seq_one_letter_code
_entity_poly.pdbx_strand_id
1 'polypeptide(L)'
;MLPLGTVKPLGWLKQQLQIQADGLSGHIDEFWPDLGLDNQWFGGTQEGWERGPYYADGLVPLAYLLDDSKLKAKAQQWIEAFLNGQREDGWIGPVQGVLGTRKYPEYDPWPVFIVCKVLTQYQEATGDERVIPVLLKFCRYMQENLDNRPLESWAKFRWADFILS
;
A
#
# COMPACT_ATOMS: atom_id res chain seq x y z
N MET A 1 3.09 -12.07 16.30
CA MET A 1 2.67 -10.66 16.49
C MET A 1 1.17 -10.63 16.78
N LEU A 2 0.64 -9.52 17.32
CA LEU A 2 -0.80 -9.36 17.54
C LEU A 2 -1.44 -8.73 16.29
N PRO A 3 -2.54 -9.28 15.74
CA PRO A 3 -3.21 -8.72 14.57
C PRO A 3 -3.66 -7.27 14.78
N LEU A 4 -3.59 -6.44 13.75
CA LEU A 4 -4.13 -5.08 13.74
C LEU A 4 -5.56 -5.05 14.31
N GLY A 5 -5.79 -4.14 15.26
CA GLY A 5 -7.07 -3.97 15.92
C GLY A 5 -7.28 -4.83 17.18
N THR A 6 -6.40 -5.80 17.45
CA THR A 6 -6.39 -6.54 18.73
C THR A 6 -6.15 -5.62 19.92
N VAL A 7 -5.26 -4.64 19.76
CA VAL A 7 -5.02 -3.57 20.75
C VAL A 7 -5.67 -2.30 20.21
N LYS A 8 -6.55 -1.68 21.02
CA LYS A 8 -7.22 -0.44 20.66
C LYS A 8 -6.61 0.76 21.39
N PRO A 9 -6.38 1.88 20.70
CA PRO A 9 -5.81 3.08 21.29
C PRO A 9 -6.84 3.75 22.19
N LEU A 10 -6.39 4.23 23.35
CA LEU A 10 -7.19 5.01 24.29
C LEU A 10 -6.43 6.27 24.72
N GLY A 11 -7.13 7.19 25.39
CA GLY A 11 -6.56 8.41 25.95
C GLY A 11 -5.78 9.24 24.92
N TRP A 12 -4.56 9.62 25.27
CA TRP A 12 -3.71 10.47 24.44
C TRP A 12 -3.43 9.88 23.05
N LEU A 13 -3.14 8.57 22.95
CA LEU A 13 -2.84 7.95 21.65
C LEU A 13 -4.06 7.99 20.72
N LYS A 14 -5.26 7.71 21.25
CA LYS A 14 -6.50 7.85 20.46
C LYS A 14 -6.69 9.27 19.96
N GLN A 15 -6.40 10.27 20.79
CA GLN A 15 -6.48 11.68 20.39
C GLN A 15 -5.48 12.03 19.29
N GLN A 16 -4.25 11.50 19.34
CA GLN A 16 -3.27 11.72 18.26
C GLN A 16 -3.71 11.10 16.93
N LEU A 17 -4.29 9.90 16.97
CA LEU A 17 -4.85 9.29 15.77
C LEU A 17 -6.03 10.10 15.23
N GLN A 18 -6.91 10.60 16.11
CA GLN A 18 -8.01 11.46 15.68
C GLN A 18 -7.49 12.76 15.02
N ILE A 19 -6.44 13.38 15.56
CA ILE A 19 -5.81 14.56 14.93
C ILE A 19 -5.26 14.23 13.53
N GLN A 20 -4.67 13.05 13.35
CA GLN A 20 -4.20 12.59 12.04
C GLN A 20 -5.37 12.36 11.07
N ALA A 21 -6.45 11.75 11.56
CA ALA A 21 -7.67 11.51 10.81
C ALA A 21 -8.35 12.81 10.36
N ASP A 22 -8.44 13.80 11.25
CA ASP A 22 -9.03 15.11 10.95
C ASP A 22 -8.06 16.03 10.18
N GLY A 23 -6.82 15.58 9.97
CA GLY A 23 -5.74 16.33 9.33
C GLY A 23 -5.34 15.76 7.98
N LEU A 24 -4.03 15.81 7.68
CA LEU A 24 -3.51 15.40 6.37
C LEU A 24 -3.86 13.95 6.01
N SER A 25 -3.77 13.01 6.95
CA SER A 25 -3.99 11.60 6.62
C SER A 25 -5.44 11.31 6.18
N GLY A 26 -6.43 12.05 6.68
CA GLY A 26 -7.82 11.90 6.24
C GLY A 26 -8.21 12.71 5.01
N HIS A 27 -7.43 13.73 4.64
CA HIS A 27 -7.86 14.75 3.67
C HIS A 27 -6.88 15.03 2.52
N ILE A 28 -5.64 14.51 2.55
CA ILE A 28 -4.61 14.86 1.55
C ILE A 28 -5.00 14.48 0.12
N ASP A 29 -5.79 13.42 -0.04
CA ASP A 29 -6.36 12.98 -1.32
C ASP A 29 -7.34 13.98 -1.94
N GLU A 30 -7.93 14.87 -1.14
CA GLU A 30 -8.93 15.84 -1.60
C GLU A 30 -8.32 17.01 -2.37
N PHE A 31 -7.01 17.22 -2.24
CA PHE A 31 -6.32 18.35 -2.87
C PHE A 31 -4.95 18.01 -3.45
N TRP A 32 -4.40 16.81 -3.23
CA TRP A 32 -3.17 16.37 -3.87
C TRP A 32 -3.47 15.41 -5.04
N PRO A 33 -3.30 15.84 -6.31
CA PRO A 33 -3.66 15.02 -7.47
C PRO A 33 -2.98 13.66 -7.53
N ASP A 34 -1.78 13.53 -6.95
CA ASP A 34 -1.03 12.28 -6.91
C ASP A 34 -1.72 11.20 -6.06
N LEU A 35 -2.73 11.53 -5.24
CA LEU A 35 -3.50 10.58 -4.44
C LEU A 35 -4.98 10.51 -4.87
N GLY A 36 -5.36 11.21 -5.93
CA GLY A 36 -6.70 11.15 -6.50
C GLY A 36 -6.91 9.93 -7.39
N LEU A 37 -8.12 9.80 -7.94
CA LEU A 37 -8.51 8.67 -8.80
C LEU A 37 -7.78 8.59 -10.14
N ASP A 38 -7.07 9.65 -10.56
CA ASP A 38 -6.21 9.63 -11.74
C ASP A 38 -4.79 9.09 -11.44
N ASN A 39 -4.54 8.58 -10.23
CA ASN A 39 -3.30 7.86 -9.91
C ASN A 39 -3.23 6.52 -10.71
N GLN A 40 -2.03 6.12 -11.13
CA GLN A 40 -1.81 4.92 -11.95
C GLN A 40 -2.18 3.61 -11.23
N TRP A 41 -2.18 3.58 -9.90
CA TRP A 41 -2.70 2.44 -9.13
C TRP A 41 -4.20 2.23 -9.37
N PHE A 42 -4.94 3.29 -9.70
CA PHE A 42 -6.35 3.24 -10.13
C PHE A 42 -6.52 3.13 -11.65
N GLY A 43 -5.42 3.00 -12.42
CA GLY A 43 -5.44 2.98 -13.89
C GLY A 43 -5.43 4.36 -14.55
N GLY A 44 -5.19 5.43 -13.79
CA GLY A 44 -5.02 6.78 -14.31
C GLY A 44 -3.62 7.05 -14.87
N THR A 45 -3.28 8.33 -15.04
CA THR A 45 -2.02 8.77 -15.69
C THR A 45 -1.05 9.51 -14.77
N GLN A 46 -1.44 9.80 -13.52
CA GLN A 46 -0.65 10.54 -12.55
C GLN A 46 0.41 9.64 -11.86
N GLU A 47 0.74 9.93 -10.60
CA GLU A 47 1.73 9.17 -9.84
C GLU A 47 1.38 7.68 -9.77
N GLY A 48 2.40 6.82 -9.83
CA GLY A 48 2.25 5.36 -9.84
C GLY A 48 3.37 4.60 -9.15
N TRP A 49 4.22 5.32 -8.41
CA TRP A 49 5.34 4.73 -7.70
C TRP A 49 4.97 4.55 -6.23
N GLU A 50 5.47 5.37 -5.31
CA GLU A 50 5.41 5.12 -3.87
C GLU A 50 4.37 5.94 -3.10
N ARG A 51 3.82 7.04 -3.67
CA ARG A 51 2.95 7.95 -2.90
C ARG A 51 1.64 7.29 -2.48
N GLY A 52 0.98 6.61 -3.42
CA GLY A 52 -0.23 5.83 -3.13
C GLY A 52 0.00 4.77 -2.05
N PRO A 53 1.00 3.88 -2.20
CA PRO A 53 1.35 2.89 -1.19
C PRO A 53 1.68 3.49 0.19
N TYR A 54 2.46 4.58 0.27
CA TYR A 54 2.73 5.24 1.56
C TYR A 54 1.48 5.82 2.20
N TYR A 55 0.61 6.42 1.39
CA TYR A 55 -0.65 6.95 1.88
C TYR A 55 -1.52 5.83 2.46
N ALA A 56 -1.64 4.71 1.74
CA ALA A 56 -2.41 3.54 2.20
C ALA A 56 -1.80 2.90 3.46
N ASP A 57 -0.47 2.85 3.60
CA ASP A 57 0.22 2.31 4.79
C ASP A 57 -0.08 3.10 6.07
N GLY A 58 -0.31 4.41 5.96
CA GLY A 58 -0.82 5.21 7.07
C GLY A 58 -2.35 5.10 7.25
N LEU A 59 -3.09 5.13 6.15
CA LEU A 59 -4.55 5.22 6.15
C LEU A 59 -5.23 3.95 6.68
N VAL A 60 -4.78 2.77 6.26
CA VAL A 60 -5.38 1.48 6.66
C VAL A 60 -5.36 1.31 8.19
N PRO A 61 -4.19 1.28 8.87
CA PRO A 61 -4.18 1.12 10.32
C PRO A 61 -4.96 2.23 11.04
N LEU A 62 -4.88 3.47 10.57
CA LEU A 62 -5.64 4.58 11.15
C LEU A 62 -7.15 4.33 11.11
N ALA A 63 -7.68 3.94 9.94
CA ALA A 63 -9.09 3.67 9.73
C ALA A 63 -9.63 2.54 10.63
N TYR A 64 -8.88 1.44 10.75
CA TYR A 64 -9.29 0.28 11.54
C TYR A 64 -9.06 0.43 13.04
N LEU A 65 -8.05 1.20 13.46
CA LEU A 65 -7.82 1.50 14.88
C LEU A 65 -8.87 2.45 15.44
N LEU A 66 -9.27 3.47 14.67
CA LEU A 66 -10.33 4.42 15.05
C LEU A 66 -11.75 3.90 14.81
N ASP A 67 -11.89 2.82 14.02
CA ASP A 67 -13.18 2.31 13.57
C ASP A 67 -13.98 3.34 12.76
N ASP A 68 -13.29 4.18 11.98
CA ASP A 68 -13.89 5.27 11.22
C ASP A 68 -14.39 4.79 9.85
N SER A 69 -15.70 4.91 9.61
CA SER A 69 -16.33 4.42 8.38
C SER A 69 -15.92 5.20 7.13
N LYS A 70 -15.63 6.50 7.24
CA LYS A 70 -15.20 7.33 6.11
C LYS A 70 -13.78 6.98 5.71
N LEU A 71 -12.88 6.86 6.69
CA LEU A 71 -11.50 6.45 6.42
C LEU A 71 -11.44 5.03 5.88
N LYS A 72 -12.26 4.09 6.41
CA LYS A 72 -12.36 2.74 5.85
C LYS A 72 -12.83 2.75 4.40
N ALA A 73 -13.78 3.62 4.03
CA ALA A 73 -14.21 3.74 2.64
C ALA A 73 -13.09 4.24 1.73
N LYS A 74 -12.28 5.22 2.18
CA LYS A 74 -11.09 5.67 1.44
C LYS A 74 -10.03 4.56 1.33
N ALA A 75 -9.74 3.87 2.43
CA ALA A 75 -8.81 2.76 2.48
C ALA A 75 -9.22 1.63 1.54
N GLN A 76 -10.51 1.30 1.49
CA GLN A 76 -11.04 0.22 0.65
C GLN A 76 -10.76 0.47 -0.84
N GLN A 77 -10.77 1.72 -1.31
CA GLN A 77 -10.44 2.03 -2.70
C GLN A 77 -9.02 1.57 -3.04
N TRP A 78 -8.04 1.89 -2.18
CA TRP A 78 -6.66 1.45 -2.35
C TRP A 78 -6.50 -0.07 -2.25
N ILE A 79 -7.19 -0.71 -1.31
CA ILE A 79 -7.16 -2.17 -1.17
C ILE A 79 -7.69 -2.84 -2.43
N GLU A 80 -8.82 -2.40 -2.98
CA GLU A 80 -9.36 -2.95 -4.21
C GLU A 80 -8.45 -2.68 -5.41
N ALA A 81 -7.81 -1.51 -5.47
CA ALA A 81 -6.82 -1.21 -6.51
C ALA A 81 -5.62 -2.17 -6.46
N PHE A 82 -5.10 -2.46 -5.27
CA PHE A 82 -3.96 -3.38 -5.10
C PHE A 82 -4.34 -4.83 -5.39
N LEU A 83 -5.46 -5.30 -4.88
CA LEU A 83 -5.92 -6.69 -5.09
C LEU A 83 -6.27 -6.96 -6.55
N ASN A 84 -7.00 -6.05 -7.20
CA ASN A 84 -7.42 -6.21 -8.60
C ASN A 84 -6.32 -5.83 -9.60
N GLY A 85 -5.30 -5.07 -9.16
CA GLY A 85 -4.16 -4.67 -9.97
C GLY A 85 -3.08 -5.74 -10.15
N GLN A 86 -3.26 -6.95 -9.60
CA GLN A 86 -2.29 -8.03 -9.77
C GLN A 86 -2.38 -8.65 -11.17
N ARG A 87 -1.24 -8.69 -11.86
CA ARG A 87 -1.08 -9.26 -13.20
C ARG A 87 -1.02 -10.79 -13.17
N GLU A 88 -1.11 -11.40 -14.35
CA GLU A 88 -1.06 -12.86 -14.51
C GLU A 88 0.27 -13.45 -14.02
N ASP A 89 1.38 -12.75 -14.24
CA ASP A 89 2.73 -13.13 -13.79
C ASP A 89 2.95 -12.96 -12.28
N GLY A 90 2.06 -12.25 -11.58
CA GLY A 90 2.15 -12.01 -10.13
C GLY A 90 2.64 -10.63 -9.74
N TRP A 91 3.06 -9.78 -10.69
CA TRP A 91 3.36 -8.37 -10.40
C TRP A 91 2.10 -7.64 -9.90
N ILE A 92 2.25 -6.79 -8.88
CA ILE A 92 1.13 -6.01 -8.33
C ILE A 92 1.30 -4.54 -8.71
N GLY A 93 0.30 -3.99 -9.41
CA GLY A 93 0.22 -2.56 -9.69
C GLY A 93 0.73 -2.13 -11.05
N PRO A 94 0.86 -0.81 -11.28
CA PRO A 94 1.39 -0.29 -12.53
C PRO A 94 2.84 -0.73 -12.70
N VAL A 95 3.27 -0.86 -13.96
CA VAL A 95 4.69 -0.92 -14.29
C VAL A 95 5.15 0.52 -14.41
N GLN A 96 6.01 0.95 -13.48
CA GLN A 96 6.44 2.35 -13.44
C GLN A 96 7.34 2.70 -14.63
N GLY A 97 7.43 3.98 -14.95
CA GLY A 97 8.24 4.47 -16.05
C GLY A 97 8.50 5.96 -15.95
N VAL A 98 8.23 6.69 -17.03
CA VAL A 98 8.38 8.14 -17.07
C VAL A 98 7.07 8.82 -16.73
N LEU A 99 7.08 9.69 -15.72
CA LEU A 99 5.97 10.56 -15.35
C LEU A 99 6.43 12.02 -15.31
N GLY A 100 6.06 12.79 -16.33
CA GLY A 100 6.57 14.14 -16.50
C GLY A 100 8.11 14.14 -16.59
N THR A 101 8.78 14.81 -15.64
CA THR A 101 10.25 14.83 -15.53
C THR A 101 10.82 13.74 -14.64
N ARG A 102 9.98 12.97 -13.93
CA ARG A 102 10.42 11.89 -13.04
C ARG A 102 10.56 10.60 -13.84
N LYS A 103 11.64 9.87 -13.58
CA LYS A 103 11.90 8.55 -14.15
C LYS A 103 12.05 7.55 -13.02
N TYR A 104 11.15 6.58 -12.99
CA TYR A 104 11.22 5.44 -12.09
C TYR A 104 11.71 4.21 -12.86
N PRO A 105 12.45 3.29 -12.23
CA PRO A 105 12.80 2.03 -12.86
C PRO A 105 11.52 1.23 -13.16
N GLU A 106 11.44 0.63 -14.35
CA GLU A 106 10.39 -0.34 -14.64
C GLU A 106 10.56 -1.55 -13.71
N TYR A 107 9.45 -2.03 -13.15
CA TYR A 107 9.44 -3.16 -12.21
C TYR A 107 10.30 -2.93 -10.95
N ASP A 108 10.39 -1.69 -10.46
CA ASP A 108 10.95 -1.44 -9.13
C ASP A 108 10.03 -2.04 -8.05
N PRO A 109 10.45 -3.07 -7.30
CA PRO A 109 9.58 -3.75 -6.36
C PRO A 109 9.36 -2.94 -5.06
N TRP A 110 10.09 -1.84 -4.86
CA TRP A 110 10.01 -1.06 -3.63
C TRP A 110 8.58 -0.62 -3.26
N PRO A 111 7.79 0.02 -4.15
CA PRO A 111 6.40 0.34 -3.84
C PRO A 111 5.54 -0.88 -3.55
N VAL A 112 5.82 -1.99 -4.22
CA VAL A 112 5.08 -3.24 -4.03
C VAL A 112 5.34 -3.85 -2.66
N PHE A 113 6.56 -3.70 -2.11
CA PHE A 113 6.85 -4.12 -0.74
C PHE A 113 5.99 -3.37 0.28
N ILE A 114 5.74 -2.08 0.06
CA ILE A 114 4.82 -1.29 0.88
C ILE A 114 3.38 -1.79 0.70
N VAL A 115 2.96 -2.11 -0.52
CA VAL A 115 1.65 -2.73 -0.78
C VAL A 115 1.50 -4.06 -0.04
N CYS A 116 2.52 -4.92 -0.01
CA CYS A 116 2.49 -6.16 0.77
C CYS A 116 2.23 -5.89 2.25
N LYS A 117 2.91 -4.88 2.82
CA LYS A 117 2.69 -4.45 4.21
C LYS A 117 1.26 -3.93 4.45
N VAL A 118 0.73 -3.14 3.51
CA VAL A 118 -0.64 -2.61 3.57
C VAL A 118 -1.66 -3.75 3.57
N LEU A 119 -1.52 -4.69 2.63
CA LEU A 119 -2.44 -5.82 2.48
C LEU A 119 -2.37 -6.74 3.70
N THR A 120 -1.20 -6.95 4.27
CA THR A 120 -1.03 -7.72 5.52
C THR A 120 -1.79 -7.08 6.67
N GLN A 121 -1.60 -5.78 6.90
CA GLN A 121 -2.35 -5.04 7.93
C GLN A 121 -3.87 -5.14 7.70
N TYR A 122 -4.31 -5.04 6.44
CA TYR A 122 -5.72 -5.20 6.07
C TYR A 122 -6.24 -6.62 6.36
N GLN A 123 -5.48 -7.65 6.03
CA GLN A 123 -5.82 -9.05 6.30
C GLN A 123 -5.93 -9.28 7.80
N GLU A 124 -5.00 -8.75 8.60
CA GLU A 124 -5.06 -8.84 10.05
C GLU A 124 -6.31 -8.17 10.64
N ALA A 125 -6.74 -7.04 10.07
CA ALA A 125 -7.89 -6.28 10.55
C ALA A 125 -9.26 -6.82 10.10
N THR A 126 -9.31 -7.53 8.97
CA THR A 126 -10.58 -7.92 8.31
C THR A 126 -10.75 -9.42 8.12
N GLY A 127 -9.65 -10.17 8.06
CA GLY A 127 -9.64 -11.58 7.68
C GLY A 127 -9.89 -11.82 6.18
N ASP A 128 -9.76 -10.82 5.30
CA ASP A 128 -9.99 -10.99 3.86
C ASP A 128 -9.09 -12.07 3.26
N GLU A 129 -9.72 -13.16 2.83
CA GLU A 129 -9.05 -14.36 2.31
C GLU A 129 -8.35 -14.14 0.96
N ARG A 130 -8.69 -13.06 0.24
CA ARG A 130 -8.07 -12.72 -1.06
C ARG A 130 -6.62 -12.28 -0.92
N VAL A 131 -6.23 -11.74 0.24
CA VAL A 131 -4.90 -11.18 0.47
C VAL A 131 -3.80 -12.24 0.36
N ILE A 132 -3.96 -13.37 1.06
CA ILE A 132 -2.89 -14.39 1.15
C ILE A 132 -2.51 -14.93 -0.25
N PRO A 133 -3.47 -15.31 -1.13
CA PRO A 133 -3.16 -15.70 -2.49
C PRO A 133 -2.40 -14.64 -3.30
N VAL A 134 -2.77 -13.36 -3.17
CA VAL A 134 -2.11 -12.24 -3.86
C VAL A 134 -0.66 -12.10 -3.40
N LEU A 135 -0.41 -12.10 -2.09
CA LEU A 135 0.95 -12.02 -1.54
C LEU A 135 1.81 -13.20 -2.00
N LEU A 136 1.28 -14.43 -1.92
CA LEU A 136 1.98 -15.64 -2.36
C LEU A 136 2.34 -15.61 -3.84
N LYS A 137 1.46 -15.04 -4.68
CA LYS A 137 1.72 -14.91 -6.12
C LYS A 137 2.83 -13.89 -6.40
N PHE A 138 2.88 -12.79 -5.65
CA PHE A 138 4.00 -11.85 -5.74
C PHE A 138 5.32 -12.44 -5.21
N CYS A 139 5.29 -13.24 -4.14
CA CYS A 139 6.48 -13.97 -3.68
C CYS A 139 7.06 -14.89 -4.76
N ARG A 140 6.20 -15.60 -5.51
CA ARG A 140 6.63 -16.42 -6.66
C ARG A 140 7.23 -15.56 -7.77
N TYR A 141 6.59 -14.44 -8.11
CA TYR A 141 7.13 -13.48 -9.07
C TYR A 141 8.55 -13.03 -8.67
N MET A 142 8.76 -12.65 -7.41
CA MET A 142 10.06 -12.24 -6.91
C MET A 142 11.08 -13.39 -7.00
N GLN A 143 10.71 -14.58 -6.57
CA GLN A 143 11.59 -15.76 -6.63
C GLN A 143 12.04 -16.08 -8.06
N GLU A 144 11.15 -15.97 -9.05
CA GLU A 144 11.46 -16.27 -10.45
C GLU A 144 12.30 -15.19 -11.13
N ASN A 145 12.25 -13.95 -10.65
CA ASN A 145 12.85 -12.79 -11.33
C ASN A 145 14.10 -12.23 -10.65
N LEU A 146 14.33 -12.50 -9.36
CA LEU A 146 15.42 -11.89 -8.57
C LEU A 146 16.82 -12.12 -9.15
N ASP A 147 17.08 -13.29 -9.75
CA ASP A 147 18.39 -13.60 -10.36
C ASP A 147 18.66 -12.73 -11.60
N ASN A 148 17.60 -12.42 -12.37
CA ASN A 148 17.69 -11.61 -13.60
C ASN A 148 17.46 -10.12 -13.35
N ARG A 149 16.78 -9.78 -12.25
CA ARG A 149 16.41 -8.43 -11.82
C ARG A 149 16.72 -8.28 -10.33
N PRO A 150 18.02 -8.15 -9.98
CA PRO A 150 18.41 -7.99 -8.58
C PRO A 150 17.83 -6.69 -8.01
N LEU A 151 17.65 -6.67 -6.68
CA LEU A 151 17.15 -5.49 -6.00
C LEU A 151 18.13 -4.32 -6.12
N GLU A 152 17.60 -3.14 -6.41
CA GLU A 152 18.34 -1.88 -6.50
C GLU A 152 17.77 -0.85 -5.53
N SER A 153 18.51 0.24 -5.32
CA SER A 153 18.06 1.41 -4.56
C SER A 153 17.39 1.04 -3.21
N TRP A 154 16.20 1.60 -2.92
CA TRP A 154 15.44 1.34 -1.70
C TRP A 154 15.13 -0.14 -1.48
N ALA A 155 14.73 -0.87 -2.52
CA ALA A 155 14.41 -2.29 -2.40
C ALA A 155 15.61 -3.10 -1.89
N LYS A 156 16.84 -2.76 -2.31
CA LYS A 156 18.06 -3.41 -1.84
C LYS A 156 18.32 -3.21 -0.34
N PHE A 157 18.03 -2.03 0.19
CA PHE A 157 18.28 -1.71 1.60
C PHE A 157 17.10 -2.05 2.52
N ARG A 158 15.89 -2.15 1.95
CA ARG A 158 14.64 -2.30 2.69
C ARG A 158 13.84 -3.56 2.32
N TRP A 159 14.49 -4.55 1.69
CA TRP A 159 13.87 -5.85 1.40
C TRP A 159 13.31 -6.55 2.64
N ALA A 160 13.81 -6.25 3.84
CA ALA A 160 13.28 -6.78 5.09
C ALA A 160 11.82 -6.32 5.33
N ASP A 161 11.41 -5.15 4.85
CA ASP A 161 10.03 -4.66 4.97
C ASP A 161 9.05 -5.59 4.23
N PHE A 162 9.50 -6.21 3.13
CA PHE A 162 8.73 -7.22 2.41
C PHE A 162 8.59 -8.53 3.19
N ILE A 163 9.64 -8.99 3.88
CA ILE A 163 9.61 -10.25 4.63
C ILE A 163 8.83 -10.14 5.94
N LEU A 164 8.79 -8.95 6.52
CA LEU A 164 8.00 -8.67 7.72
C LEU A 164 6.50 -8.53 7.43
N SER A 165 6.12 -8.51 6.14
CA SER A 165 4.74 -8.50 5.67
C SER A 165 4.21 -9.93 5.56
#